data_AF-A0A831KGP3-F1
#
_entry.id   AF-A0A831KGP3-F1
#
_cell.length_a   1.000
_cell.length_b   1.000
_cell.length_c   1.000
_cell.angle_alpha   90.00
_cell.angle_beta   90.00
_cell.angle_gamma   90.00
#
_symmetry.space_group_name_H-M   'P 1'
#
loop_
_entity.id
_entity.type
_entity.pdbx_description
1 polymer ?
#
loop_
_entity_poly.entity_id
_entity_poly.type
_entity_poly.pdbx_seq_one_letter_code
_entity_poly.pdbx_strand_id
1 'polypeptide(L)'
;MTILLIGGYPKGHDIPFHPNTRSGKILRKIIKENNLNPKIINLWENDKQEKTAIISTKIIDSINLLKPNHHIVALGRWQKKALIKHKIKCTYLPHPASWQPLDRPKLIKGLIKLNNNKIT
;
A
#
# COMPACT_ATOMS: atom_id res chain seq x y z
N MET A 1 5.70 15.55 3.75
CA MET A 1 5.58 14.26 3.00
C MET A 1 4.23 13.62 3.26
N THR A 2 3.58 13.01 2.26
CA THR A 2 2.35 12.20 2.43
C THR A 2 2.67 10.70 2.45
N ILE A 3 1.68 9.82 2.61
CA ILE A 3 1.90 8.36 2.57
C ILE A 3 1.49 7.86 1.17
N LEU A 4 2.33 7.05 0.53
CA LEU A 4 1.96 6.28 -0.67
C LEU A 4 1.78 4.81 -0.29
N LEU A 5 0.53 4.35 -0.27
CA LEU A 5 0.15 2.97 0.01
C LEU A 5 0.21 2.14 -1.27
N ILE A 6 0.97 1.04 -1.22
CA ILE A 6 1.15 0.12 -2.33
C ILE A 6 0.37 -1.17 -2.04
N GLY A 7 -0.68 -1.41 -2.83
CA GLY A 7 -1.49 -2.62 -2.82
C GLY A 7 -1.01 -3.71 -3.77
N GLY A 8 -1.79 -4.79 -3.89
CA GLY A 8 -1.61 -5.81 -4.92
C GLY A 8 -2.11 -5.34 -6.29
N TYR A 9 -2.80 -6.22 -7.02
CA TYR A 9 -3.46 -5.89 -8.29
C TYR A 9 -4.97 -5.61 -8.09
N PRO A 10 -5.65 -4.99 -9.06
CA PRO A 10 -7.03 -4.52 -8.90
C PRO A 10 -8.13 -5.59 -8.75
N LYS A 11 -7.87 -6.86 -9.07
CA LYS A 11 -8.87 -7.95 -9.04
C LYS A 11 -10.18 -7.64 -9.78
N GLY A 12 -10.07 -7.00 -10.95
CA GLY A 12 -11.23 -6.63 -11.78
C GLY A 12 -11.91 -5.32 -11.38
N HIS A 13 -11.32 -4.55 -10.46
CA HIS A 13 -11.81 -3.22 -10.08
C HIS A 13 -11.03 -2.08 -10.75
N ASP A 14 -11.69 -0.95 -10.90
CA ASP A 14 -11.15 0.29 -11.46
C ASP A 14 -10.20 1.04 -10.52
N ILE A 15 -10.44 0.95 -9.21
CA ILE A 15 -9.63 1.65 -8.20
C ILE A 15 -8.91 0.69 -7.24
N PRO A 16 -7.69 1.05 -6.77
CA PRO A 16 -7.02 0.34 -5.69
C PRO A 16 -7.89 0.23 -4.44
N PHE A 17 -7.88 -0.94 -3.80
CA PHE A 17 -8.66 -1.20 -2.58
C PHE A 17 -10.13 -0.75 -2.71
N HIS A 18 -10.78 -1.22 -3.77
CA HIS A 18 -12.18 -0.92 -4.09
C HIS A 18 -13.12 -1.17 -2.89
N PRO A 19 -14.09 -0.27 -2.58
CA PRO A 19 -14.93 -0.35 -1.39
C PRO A 19 -15.79 -1.61 -1.29
N ASN A 20 -16.01 -2.34 -2.39
CA ASN A 20 -16.73 -3.61 -2.36
C ASN A 20 -15.87 -4.80 -1.92
N THR A 21 -14.54 -4.67 -1.95
CA THR A 21 -13.61 -5.72 -1.50
C THR A 21 -13.45 -5.69 0.02
N ARG A 22 -13.23 -6.84 0.65
CA ARG A 22 -12.96 -6.92 2.10
C ARG A 22 -11.79 -6.02 2.53
N SER A 23 -10.68 -6.09 1.81
CA SER A 23 -9.50 -5.26 2.09
C SER A 23 -9.80 -3.77 1.90
N GLY A 24 -10.57 -3.40 0.88
CA GLY A 24 -10.98 -2.02 0.63
C GLY A 24 -11.89 -1.47 1.71
N LYS A 25 -12.90 -2.22 2.15
CA LYS A 25 -13.76 -1.83 3.29
C LYS A 25 -12.95 -1.53 4.54
N ILE A 26 -12.01 -2.43 4.88
CA ILE A 26 -11.17 -2.30 6.08
C ILE A 26 -10.23 -1.10 5.95
N LEU A 27 -9.49 -0.98 4.84
CA LEU A 27 -8.52 0.10 4.67
C LEU A 27 -9.20 1.48 4.65
N ARG A 28 -10.31 1.62 3.92
CA ARG A 28 -11.05 2.88 3.83
C ARG A 28 -11.65 3.30 5.17
N LYS A 29 -12.15 2.33 5.96
CA LYS A 29 -12.60 2.58 7.33
C LYS A 29 -11.46 3.13 8.19
N ILE A 30 -10.28 2.49 8.17
CA ILE A 30 -9.10 2.96 8.91
C ILE A 30 -8.70 4.38 8.47
N ILE A 31 -8.66 4.65 7.16
CA ILE A 31 -8.32 5.97 6.60
C ILE A 31 -9.29 7.03 7.11
N LYS A 32 -10.61 6.77 7.03
CA LYS A 32 -11.66 7.69 7.47
C LYS A 32 -11.61 7.96 8.96
N GLU A 33 -11.55 6.90 9.78
CA GLU A 33 -11.58 7.01 11.25
C GLU A 33 -10.36 7.74 11.83
N ASN A 34 -9.22 7.73 11.12
CA ASN A 34 -7.97 8.33 11.57
C ASN A 34 -7.58 9.59 10.79
N ASN A 35 -8.52 10.16 10.01
CA ASN A 35 -8.31 11.35 9.17
C ASN A 35 -7.01 11.30 8.34
N LEU A 36 -6.76 10.16 7.70
CA LEU A 36 -5.58 9.96 6.87
C LEU A 36 -5.87 10.43 5.44
N ASN A 37 -4.88 10.99 4.78
CA ASN A 37 -4.96 11.32 3.35
C ASN A 37 -3.80 10.67 2.55
N PRO A 38 -3.80 9.32 2.40
CA PRO A 38 -2.79 8.63 1.63
C PRO A 38 -3.10 8.65 0.14
N LYS A 39 -2.06 8.65 -0.68
CA LYS A 39 -2.18 8.22 -2.08
C LYS A 39 -2.11 6.69 -2.13
N ILE A 40 -2.89 6.05 -2.99
CA ILE A 40 -2.96 4.59 -3.08
C ILE A 40 -2.75 4.17 -4.54
N ILE A 41 -1.87 3.19 -4.76
CA ILE A 41 -1.67 2.59 -6.08
C ILE A 41 -1.61 1.06 -5.99
N ASN A 42 -1.92 0.40 -7.09
CA ASN A 42 -1.71 -1.04 -7.27
C ASN A 42 -0.28 -1.27 -7.76
N LEU A 43 0.41 -2.27 -7.19
CA LEU A 43 1.77 -2.61 -7.62
C LEU A 43 1.79 -3.36 -8.96
N TRP A 44 0.71 -4.09 -9.23
CA TRP A 44 0.56 -4.93 -10.40
C TRP A 44 -0.74 -4.60 -11.12
N GLU A 45 -0.73 -4.77 -12.42
CA GLU A 45 -1.88 -4.53 -13.29
C GLU A 45 -2.77 -5.79 -13.36
N ASN A 46 -2.19 -6.97 -13.12
CA ASN A 46 -2.89 -8.25 -13.21
C ASN A 46 -2.29 -9.34 -12.32
N ASP A 47 -2.99 -10.47 -12.23
CA ASP A 47 -2.64 -11.64 -11.43
C ASP A 47 -1.31 -12.30 -11.88
N LYS A 48 -1.03 -12.31 -13.19
CA LYS A 48 0.21 -12.88 -13.74
C LYS A 48 1.43 -12.12 -13.23
N GLN A 49 1.37 -10.79 -13.21
CA GLN A 49 2.43 -9.95 -12.66
C GLN A 49 2.62 -10.17 -11.15
N GLU A 50 1.55 -10.30 -10.37
CA GLU A 50 1.64 -10.61 -8.93
C GLU A 50 2.31 -11.97 -8.69
N LYS A 51 1.89 -13.01 -9.39
CA LYS A 51 2.46 -14.37 -9.26
C LYS A 51 3.95 -14.44 -9.63
N THR A 52 4.37 -13.66 -10.61
CA THR A 52 5.76 -13.60 -11.08
C THR A 52 6.60 -12.55 -10.36
N ALA A 53 5.98 -11.74 -9.49
CA ALA A 53 6.58 -10.58 -8.83
C ALA A 53 7.26 -9.59 -9.79
N ILE A 54 6.78 -9.50 -11.04
CA ILE A 54 7.26 -8.56 -12.05
C ILE A 54 6.48 -7.27 -11.92
N ILE A 55 7.16 -6.14 -11.74
CA ILE A 55 6.55 -4.81 -11.75
C ILE A 55 6.79 -4.19 -13.14
N SER A 56 5.74 -3.67 -13.78
CA SER A 56 5.89 -2.97 -15.06
C SER A 56 6.65 -1.65 -14.90
N THR A 57 7.38 -1.25 -15.95
CA THR A 57 8.14 0.01 -15.99
C THR A 57 7.25 1.20 -15.65
N LYS A 58 6.03 1.26 -16.22
CA LYS A 58 5.02 2.28 -15.92
C LYS A 58 4.75 2.45 -14.42
N ILE A 59 4.64 1.36 -13.66
CA ILE A 59 4.41 1.42 -12.21
C ILE A 59 5.68 1.87 -11.48
N ILE A 60 6.85 1.40 -11.90
CA ILE A 60 8.14 1.84 -11.33
C ILE A 60 8.32 3.36 -11.52
N ASP A 61 8.05 3.87 -12.72
CA ASP A 61 8.15 5.30 -13.04
C ASP A 61 7.17 6.12 -12.20
N SER A 62 5.94 5.62 -12.05
CA SER A 62 4.93 6.23 -11.19
C SER A 62 5.38 6.30 -9.73
N ILE A 63 6.01 5.23 -9.21
CA ILE A 63 6.56 5.21 -7.85
C ILE A 63 7.70 6.21 -7.73
N ASN A 64 8.63 6.23 -8.69
CA ASN A 64 9.80 7.11 -8.69
C ASN A 64 9.40 8.59 -8.74
N LEU A 65 8.38 8.94 -9.52
CA LEU A 65 7.85 10.30 -9.60
C LEU A 65 7.19 10.74 -8.28
N LEU A 66 6.54 9.82 -7.56
CA LEU A 66 5.86 10.14 -6.30
C LEU A 66 6.79 10.10 -5.09
N LYS A 67 7.85 9.30 -5.15
CA LYS A 67 8.80 9.03 -4.06
C LYS A 67 9.34 10.28 -3.35
N PRO A 68 9.71 11.41 -4.02
CA PRO A 68 10.22 12.59 -3.33
C PRO A 68 9.22 13.19 -2.33
N ASN A 69 7.92 13.05 -2.60
CA ASN A 69 6.87 13.68 -1.81
C ASN A 69 6.17 12.70 -0.85
N HIS A 70 6.49 11.41 -0.95
CA HIS A 70 5.74 10.36 -0.28
C HIS A 70 6.63 9.36 0.46
N HIS A 71 6.18 8.95 1.65
CA HIS A 71 6.69 7.79 2.33
C HIS A 71 6.07 6.52 1.74
N ILE A 72 6.89 5.67 1.12
CA ILE A 72 6.42 4.46 0.44
C ILE A 72 6.09 3.36 1.47
N VAL A 73 4.86 2.87 1.44
CA VAL A 73 4.37 1.82 2.34
C VAL A 73 3.87 0.62 1.54
N ALA A 74 4.48 -0.54 1.75
CA ALA A 74 4.05 -1.81 1.20
C ALA A 74 2.98 -2.45 2.10
N LEU A 75 1.76 -2.63 1.58
CA LEU A 75 0.68 -3.30 2.30
C LEU A 75 0.70 -4.80 2.02
N GLY A 76 1.52 -5.53 2.77
CA GLY A 76 1.67 -6.97 2.63
C GLY A 76 3.08 -7.41 2.25
N ARG A 77 3.37 -8.68 2.53
CA ARG A 77 4.72 -9.25 2.42
C ARG A 77 5.20 -9.31 0.98
N TRP A 78 4.30 -9.57 0.05
CA TRP A 78 4.60 -9.76 -1.36
C TRP A 78 4.94 -8.44 -2.04
N GLN A 79 4.18 -7.39 -1.71
CA GLN A 79 4.44 -6.02 -2.15
C GLN A 79 5.84 -5.57 -1.69
N LYS A 80 6.18 -5.81 -0.41
CA LYS A 80 7.49 -5.48 0.15
C LYS A 80 8.62 -6.19 -0.61
N LYS A 81 8.49 -7.51 -0.82
CA LYS A 81 9.51 -8.31 -1.50
C LYS A 81 9.75 -7.82 -2.94
N ALA A 82 8.68 -7.56 -3.68
CA ALA A 82 8.77 -7.05 -5.05
C ALA A 82 9.45 -5.67 -5.09
N LEU A 83 9.04 -4.72 -4.24
CA LEU A 83 9.66 -3.39 -4.19
C LEU A 83 11.17 -3.46 -3.86
N ILE A 84 11.56 -4.30 -2.90
CA ILE A 84 12.98 -4.50 -2.53
C ILE A 84 13.78 -5.08 -3.70
N LYS A 85 13.24 -6.06 -4.43
CA LYS A 85 13.88 -6.64 -5.62
C LYS A 85 14.18 -5.57 -6.69
N HIS A 86 13.34 -4.54 -6.76
CA HIS A 86 13.50 -3.39 -7.64
C HIS A 86 14.23 -2.20 -6.97
N LYS A 87 14.95 -2.43 -5.85
CA LYS A 87 15.71 -1.41 -5.11
C LYS A 87 14.88 -0.23 -4.60
N ILE A 88 13.56 -0.40 -4.43
CA ILE A 88 12.66 0.60 -3.86
C ILE A 88 12.56 0.39 -2.35
N LYS A 89 13.15 1.32 -1.58
CA LYS A 89 12.99 1.37 -0.12
C LYS A 89 11.53 1.66 0.25
N CYS A 90 10.99 0.88 1.18
CA CYS A 90 9.62 1.04 1.67
C CYS A 90 9.48 0.56 3.11
N THR A 91 8.47 1.08 3.81
CA THR A 91 8.02 0.54 5.09
C THR A 91 6.99 -0.56 4.86
N TYR A 92 7.15 -1.69 5.55
CA TYR A 92 6.15 -2.76 5.53
C TYR A 92 5.07 -2.48 6.57
N LEU A 93 3.81 -2.60 6.16
CA LEU A 93 2.68 -2.78 7.07
C LEU A 93 1.87 -4.02 6.65
N PRO A 94 1.18 -4.69 7.59
CA PRO A 94 0.33 -5.83 7.26
C PRO A 94 -0.76 -5.49 6.25
N HIS A 95 -1.17 -6.48 5.47
CA HIS A 95 -2.27 -6.29 4.52
C HIS A 95 -3.61 -6.08 5.27
N PRO A 96 -4.49 -5.16 4.82
CA PRO A 96 -5.76 -4.86 5.51
C PRO A 96 -6.68 -6.07 5.72
N ALA A 97 -6.61 -7.06 4.83
CA ALA A 97 -7.37 -8.31 4.93
C ALA A 97 -6.58 -9.46 5.60
N SER A 98 -5.48 -9.19 6.30
CA SER A 98 -4.80 -10.21 7.10
C SER A 98 -5.74 -10.73 8.19
N TRP A 99 -5.68 -12.05 8.44
CA TRP A 99 -6.47 -12.73 9.46
C TRP A 99 -5.75 -12.78 10.82
N GLN A 100 -4.49 -12.37 10.87
CA GLN A 100 -3.69 -12.41 12.08
C GLN A 100 -4.18 -11.36 13.10
N PRO A 101 -4.45 -11.73 14.37
CA PRO A 101 -5.07 -10.83 15.34
C PRO A 101 -4.29 -9.51 15.55
N LEU A 102 -2.96 -9.58 15.54
CA LEU A 102 -2.09 -8.43 15.80
C LEU A 102 -1.81 -7.55 14.57
N ASP A 103 -2.16 -8.03 13.37
CA ASP A 103 -1.84 -7.31 12.14
C ASP A 103 -2.68 -6.05 11.96
N ARG A 104 -3.96 -6.10 12.34
CA ARG A 104 -4.85 -4.93 12.23
C ARG A 104 -4.43 -3.80 13.19
N PRO A 105 -4.19 -4.04 14.50
CA PRO A 105 -3.61 -3.03 15.38
C PRO A 105 -2.27 -2.47 14.87
N LYS A 106 -1.39 -3.33 14.35
CA LYS A 106 -0.09 -2.94 13.80
C LYS A 106 -0.21 -2.05 12.56
N LEU A 107 -1.12 -2.38 11.65
CA LEU A 107 -1.43 -1.56 10.47
C LEU A 107 -1.90 -0.17 10.90
N ILE A 108 -2.89 -0.09 11.81
CA ILE A 108 -3.45 1.18 12.28
C ILE A 108 -2.37 2.04 12.95
N LYS A 109 -1.66 1.49 13.95
CA LYS A 109 -0.58 2.20 14.66
C LYS A 109 0.51 2.68 13.70
N GLY A 110 0.90 1.85 12.73
CA GLY A 110 1.90 2.19 11.74
C GLY A 110 1.47 3.35 10.83
N LEU A 111 0.22 3.33 10.34
CA LEU A 111 -0.32 4.41 9.51
C LEU A 111 -0.41 5.74 10.29
N ILE A 112 -0.90 5.71 11.53
CA ILE A 112 -0.99 6.90 12.39
C ILE A 112 0.40 7.48 12.64
N LYS A 113 1.37 6.64 13.03
CA LYS A 113 2.75 7.10 13.28
C LYS A 113 3.36 7.78 12.06
N LEU A 114 3.22 7.17 10.88
CA LEU A 114 3.73 7.75 9.64
C LEU A 114 3.00 9.04 9.23
N ASN A 115 1.72 9.18 9.62
CA ASN A 115 0.97 10.40 9.36
C ASN A 115 1.36 11.54 10.30
N ASN A 116 1.71 11.25 11.55
CA ASN A 116 2.08 12.24 12.55
C ASN A 116 3.54 12.70 12.42
N ASN A 117 4.43 11.85 11.91
CA ASN A 117 5.81 12.21 11.55
C ASN A 117 5.89 13.24 10.40
N LYS A 118 4.76 13.79 9.95
CA LYS A 118 4.68 14.93 9.03
C LYS A 118 4.77 16.29 9.74
N ILE A 119 4.62 16.31 11.07
CA ILE A 119 4.41 17.53 11.88
C ILE A 119 5.72 18.03 12.53
N THR A 120 6.84 17.36 12.29
CA THR A 120 8.20 17.79 12.69
C THR A 120 9.05 17.99 11.46
#